data_AF-A0A957MHB1-F1
#
_entry.id   AF-A0A957MHB1-F1
#
_cell.length_a   1.000
_cell.length_b   1.000
_cell.length_c   1.000
_cell.angle_alpha   90.00
_cell.angle_beta   90.00
_cell.angle_gamma   90.00
#
_symmetry.space_group_name_H-M   'P 1'
#
loop_
_entity.id
_entity.type
_entity.pdbx_description
1 polymer ?
#
loop_
_entity_poly.entity_id
_entity_poly.type
_entity_poly.pdbx_seq_one_letter_code
_entity_poly.pdbx_strand_id
1 'polypeptide(L)'
;TLFERMPVDAQDHSLRVLATMQAQGDVGADLAAAALLHDVGKVAALESGAYLGLWLRGPMVVVDALSPGLLERLADSRPSASVRYALYVQQHHAAIGAQWAQEAGCTPLTCWLIEHHQDKQLSGTADERSLLARLQAADGAN
;
A
#
# COMPACT_ATOMS: atom_id res chain seq x y z
N THR A 1 -13.32 -11.96 -2.54
CA THR A 1 -12.83 -10.81 -3.35
C THR A 1 -11.40 -10.50 -2.97
N LEU A 2 -10.68 -9.65 -3.72
CA LEU A 2 -9.30 -9.27 -3.38
C LEU A 2 -9.22 -8.54 -2.01
N PHE A 3 -10.22 -7.70 -1.71
CA PHE A 3 -10.36 -6.99 -0.44
C PHE A 3 -10.50 -7.94 0.77
N GLU A 4 -11.27 -9.02 0.64
CA GLU A 4 -11.48 -10.01 1.72
C GLU A 4 -10.21 -10.79 2.11
N ARG A 5 -9.14 -10.73 1.31
CA ARG A 5 -7.84 -11.30 1.67
C ARG A 5 -7.10 -10.48 2.73
N MET A 6 -7.47 -9.22 2.90
CA MET A 6 -6.87 -8.34 3.90
C MET A 6 -7.34 -8.75 5.31
N PRO A 7 -6.49 -8.63 6.35
CA PRO A 7 -6.95 -8.71 7.73
C PRO A 7 -8.07 -7.72 8.05
N VAL A 8 -8.90 -8.03 9.05
CA VAL A 8 -10.06 -7.20 9.42
C VAL A 8 -9.65 -5.77 9.77
N ASP A 9 -8.55 -5.57 10.50
CA ASP A 9 -8.03 -4.25 10.83
C ASP A 9 -7.60 -3.44 9.60
N ALA A 10 -7.03 -4.12 8.60
CA ALA A 10 -6.67 -3.50 7.33
C ALA A 10 -7.91 -3.20 6.45
N GLN A 11 -8.93 -4.06 6.48
CA GLN A 11 -10.22 -3.78 5.84
C GLN A 11 -10.90 -2.55 6.46
N ASP A 12 -10.95 -2.49 7.79
CA ASP A 12 -11.52 -1.36 8.54
C ASP A 12 -10.76 -0.06 8.26
N HIS A 13 -9.43 -0.11 8.19
CA HIS A 13 -8.60 1.02 7.76
C HIS A 13 -9.01 1.52 6.37
N SER A 14 -9.00 0.65 5.37
CA SER A 14 -9.39 0.98 4.00
C SER A 14 -10.80 1.57 3.89
N LEU A 15 -11.76 1.06 4.66
CA LEU A 15 -13.13 1.60 4.71
C LEU A 15 -13.17 3.00 5.31
N ARG A 16 -12.38 3.28 6.36
CA ARG A 16 -12.26 4.62 6.94
C ARG A 16 -11.61 5.63 5.99
N VAL A 17 -10.58 5.19 5.24
CA VAL A 17 -9.97 6.00 4.18
C VAL A 17 -11.02 6.36 3.12
N LEU A 18 -11.77 5.38 2.61
CA LEU A 18 -12.84 5.62 1.64
C LEU A 18 -13.91 6.59 2.19
N ALA A 19 -14.36 6.38 3.43
CA ALA A 19 -15.34 7.25 4.07
C ALA A 19 -14.84 8.69 4.23
N THR A 20 -13.56 8.86 4.57
CA THR A 20 -12.91 10.17 4.66
C THR A 20 -12.91 10.89 3.32
N MET A 21 -12.65 10.17 2.22
CA MET A 21 -12.65 10.74 0.87
C MET A 21 -14.05 11.13 0.40
N GLN A 22 -15.06 10.31 0.72
CA GLN A 22 -16.46 10.58 0.43
C GLN A 22 -16.99 11.82 1.17
N ALA A 23 -16.52 12.03 2.41
CA ALA A 23 -16.85 13.23 3.18
C ALA A 23 -16.27 14.52 2.55
N GLN A 24 -15.21 14.42 1.74
CA GLN A 24 -14.55 15.55 1.09
C GLN A 24 -15.09 15.85 -0.32
N GLY A 25 -16.03 15.05 -0.83
CA GLY A 25 -16.66 15.24 -2.13
C GLY A 25 -16.80 13.94 -2.91
N ASP A 26 -17.11 14.07 -4.20
CA ASP A 26 -17.34 12.91 -5.06
C ASP A 26 -16.08 12.05 -5.22
N VAL A 27 -16.27 10.73 -5.15
CA VAL A 27 -15.20 9.73 -5.27
C VAL A 27 -15.56 8.81 -6.43
N GLY A 28 -14.87 9.01 -7.54
CA GLY A 28 -15.01 8.14 -8.71
C GLY A 28 -14.63 6.70 -8.40
N ALA A 29 -15.16 5.76 -9.20
CA ALA A 29 -15.00 4.32 -8.98
C ALA A 29 -13.53 3.88 -8.86
N ASP A 30 -12.63 4.44 -9.68
CA ASP A 30 -11.21 4.10 -9.66
C ASP A 30 -10.54 4.52 -8.34
N LEU A 31 -10.86 5.72 -7.87
CA LEU A 31 -10.34 6.24 -6.62
C LEU A 31 -10.88 5.47 -5.40
N ALA A 32 -12.15 5.07 -5.44
CA ALA A 32 -12.76 4.24 -4.41
C ALA A 32 -12.13 2.84 -4.36
N ALA A 33 -11.92 2.21 -5.52
CA ALA A 33 -11.26 0.92 -5.62
C ALA A 33 -9.81 0.99 -5.12
N ALA A 34 -9.08 2.05 -5.48
CA ALA A 34 -7.73 2.29 -4.99
C ALA A 34 -7.71 2.46 -3.46
N ALA A 35 -8.63 3.25 -2.90
CA ALA A 35 -8.75 3.41 -1.45
C ALA A 35 -8.97 2.07 -0.72
N LEU A 36 -9.82 1.20 -1.27
CA LEU A 36 -10.09 -0.11 -0.68
C LEU A 36 -8.89 -1.06 -0.74
N LEU A 37 -8.10 -0.98 -1.81
CA LEU A 37 -7.09 -1.98 -2.16
C LEU A 37 -5.63 -1.52 -1.98
N HIS A 38 -5.36 -0.25 -1.64
CA HIS A 38 -4.01 0.32 -1.60
C HIS A 38 -3.01 -0.52 -0.77
N ASP A 39 -3.51 -1.11 0.32
CA ASP A 39 -2.72 -1.91 1.25
C ASP A 39 -2.75 -3.42 1.02
N VAL A 40 -3.45 -3.90 -0.01
CA VAL A 40 -3.67 -5.34 -0.23
C VAL A 40 -2.35 -6.10 -0.42
N GLY A 41 -1.34 -5.48 -1.02
CA GLY A 41 -0.04 -6.13 -1.23
C GLY A 41 0.67 -6.53 0.07
N LYS A 42 0.32 -5.92 1.22
CA LYS A 42 0.84 -6.32 2.54
C LYS A 42 0.45 -7.75 2.91
N VAL A 43 -0.62 -8.29 2.31
CA VAL A 43 -1.06 -9.68 2.50
C VAL A 43 0.00 -10.69 2.03
N ALA A 44 0.87 -10.35 1.08
CA ALA A 44 1.94 -11.25 0.63
C ALA A 44 2.88 -11.68 1.78
N ALA A 45 3.18 -10.75 2.69
CA ALA A 45 3.97 -11.04 3.89
C ALA A 45 3.22 -11.94 4.87
N LEU A 46 1.92 -11.70 5.07
CA LEU A 46 1.06 -12.49 5.95
C LEU A 46 0.92 -13.93 5.45
N GLU A 47 0.64 -14.12 4.17
CA GLU A 47 0.50 -15.45 3.54
C GLU A 47 1.80 -16.26 3.63
N SER A 48 2.96 -15.60 3.64
CA SER A 48 4.26 -16.24 3.79
C SER A 48 4.68 -16.48 5.25
N GLY A 49 3.83 -16.13 6.23
CA GLY A 49 4.15 -16.22 7.66
C GLY A 49 5.18 -15.20 8.14
N ALA A 50 5.45 -14.16 7.33
CA ALA A 50 6.47 -13.15 7.54
C ALA A 50 5.85 -11.87 8.13
N TYR A 51 5.27 -11.96 9.33
CA TYR A 51 4.63 -10.79 9.94
C TYR A 51 5.67 -9.84 10.56
N LEU A 52 5.81 -8.65 9.99
CA LEU A 52 6.46 -7.53 10.65
C LEU A 52 5.47 -6.95 11.67
N GLY A 53 5.55 -7.40 12.92
CA GLY A 53 4.79 -6.78 14.00
C GLY A 53 5.07 -5.27 14.08
N LEU A 54 4.07 -4.49 14.52
CA LEU A 54 4.16 -3.02 14.61
C LEU A 54 5.45 -2.51 15.29
N TRP A 55 6.02 -3.30 16.19
CA TRP A 55 7.26 -3.02 16.90
C TRP A 55 8.51 -2.89 16.01
N LEU A 56 8.51 -3.45 14.79
CA LEU A 56 9.63 -3.30 13.85
C LEU A 56 9.54 -2.04 12.97
N ARG A 57 8.40 -1.36 12.89
CA ARG A 57 8.26 -0.13 12.08
C ARG A 57 9.15 1.00 12.60
N GLY A 58 9.19 1.21 13.92
CA GLY A 58 10.05 2.23 14.54
C GLY A 58 11.54 2.03 14.24
N PRO A 59 12.10 0.84 14.52
CA PRO A 59 13.49 0.51 14.17
C PRO A 59 13.79 0.63 12.67
N MET A 60 12.87 0.25 11.77
CA MET A 60 13.07 0.38 10.32
C MET A 60 13.23 1.84 9.88
N VAL A 61 12.39 2.75 10.39
CA VAL A 61 12.49 4.18 10.07
C VAL A 61 13.83 4.76 10.57
N VAL A 62 14.29 4.33 11.75
CA VAL A 62 15.60 4.75 12.27
C VAL A 62 16.74 4.22 11.41
N VAL A 63 16.68 2.95 11.00
CA VAL A 63 17.70 2.33 10.15
C VAL A 63 17.76 3.01 8.78
N ASP A 64 16.62 3.31 8.18
CA ASP A 64 16.56 4.00 6.89
C ASP A 64 17.09 5.44 6.98
N ALA A 65 16.80 6.14 8.08
CA ALA A 65 17.33 7.48 8.32
C ALA A 65 18.85 7.50 8.53
N LEU A 66 19.42 6.46 9.14
CA LEU A 66 20.87 6.36 9.42
C LEU A 66 21.65 5.77 8.25
N SER A 67 21.05 4.87 7.48
CA SER A 67 21.69 4.19 6.36
C SER A 67 20.67 3.93 5.26
N PRO A 68 20.34 4.94 4.43
CA PRO A 68 19.45 4.77 3.30
C PRO A 68 19.99 3.67 2.38
N GLY A 69 19.14 2.71 2.02
CA GLY A 69 19.50 1.55 1.19
C GLY A 69 20.03 0.32 1.95
N LEU A 70 20.23 0.37 3.27
CA LEU A 70 20.58 -0.85 4.04
C LEU A 70 19.40 -1.84 4.05
N LEU A 71 18.17 -1.34 4.18
CA LEU A 71 16.97 -2.17 4.17
C LEU A 71 16.75 -2.84 2.80
N GLU A 72 17.03 -2.13 1.71
CA GLU A 72 16.99 -2.68 0.35
C GLU A 72 17.99 -3.84 0.20
N ARG A 73 19.22 -3.68 0.70
CA ARG A 73 20.26 -4.72 0.62
C ARG A 73 19.93 -5.95 1.48
N LEU A 74 19.20 -5.78 2.57
CA LEU A 74 18.80 -6.86 3.46
C LEU A 74 17.53 -7.58 2.99
N ALA A 75 16.71 -6.91 2.19
CA ALA A 75 15.51 -7.49 1.61
C ALA A 75 15.84 -8.72 0.75
N ASP A 76 14.90 -9.66 0.70
CA ASP A 76 14.99 -10.85 -0.13
C ASP A 76 13.63 -11.10 -0.74
N SER A 77 13.55 -11.16 -2.07
CA SER A 77 12.27 -11.35 -2.78
C SER A 77 11.74 -12.77 -2.67
N ARG A 78 12.53 -13.73 -2.16
CA ARG A 78 12.11 -15.12 -2.02
C ARG A 78 11.05 -15.26 -0.93
N PRO A 79 9.82 -15.71 -1.27
CA PRO A 79 8.76 -15.94 -0.31
C PRO A 79 9.24 -16.87 0.80
N SER A 80 9.20 -16.39 2.04
CA SER A 80 9.63 -17.11 3.23
C SER A 80 9.08 -16.43 4.46
N ALA A 81 9.01 -17.13 5.60
CA ALA A 81 8.65 -16.55 6.89
C ALA A 81 9.74 -15.62 7.49
N SER A 82 10.71 -15.18 6.68
CA SER A 82 11.85 -14.40 7.14
C SER A 82 11.54 -12.91 7.20
N VAL A 83 12.20 -12.20 8.12
CA VAL A 83 12.16 -10.74 8.20
C VAL A 83 12.63 -10.10 6.89
N ARG A 84 13.56 -10.74 6.16
CA ARG A 84 14.07 -10.26 4.87
C ARG A 84 12.98 -10.21 3.80
N TYR A 85 12.10 -11.20 3.77
CA TYR A 85 10.95 -11.20 2.87
C TYR A 85 9.90 -10.18 3.32
N ALA A 86 9.66 -10.05 4.63
CA ALA A 86 8.75 -9.03 5.13
C ALA A 86 9.25 -7.60 4.81
N LEU A 87 10.56 -7.35 4.86
CA LEU A 87 11.18 -6.10 4.42
C LEU A 87 10.98 -5.87 2.91
N TYR A 88 11.13 -6.92 2.10
CA TYR A 88 10.86 -6.85 0.67
C TYR A 88 9.40 -6.45 0.41
N VAL A 89 8.44 -7.13 1.04
CA VAL A 89 7.02 -6.78 0.89
C VAL A 89 6.75 -5.37 1.40
N GLN A 90 7.33 -4.94 2.53
CA GLN A 90 7.13 -3.56 2.99
C GLN A 90 7.59 -2.51 1.98
N GLN A 91 8.61 -2.79 1.17
CA GLN A 91 9.10 -1.87 0.14
C GLN A 91 8.32 -1.98 -1.18
N HIS A 92 7.78 -3.16 -1.48
CA HIS A 92 7.16 -3.46 -2.77
C HIS A 92 5.65 -3.71 -2.71
N HIS A 93 4.99 -3.60 -1.54
CA HIS A 93 3.57 -3.92 -1.40
C HIS A 93 2.67 -3.07 -2.29
N ALA A 94 3.06 -1.82 -2.57
CA ALA A 94 2.31 -0.97 -3.51
C ALA A 94 2.31 -1.59 -4.92
N ALA A 95 3.48 -1.96 -5.44
CA ALA A 95 3.62 -2.64 -6.73
C ALA A 95 2.96 -4.03 -6.76
N ILE A 96 3.12 -4.83 -5.69
CA ILE A 96 2.46 -6.14 -5.55
C ILE A 96 0.92 -5.96 -5.56
N GLY A 97 0.42 -4.99 -4.81
CA GLY A 97 -1.01 -4.68 -4.73
C GLY A 97 -1.58 -4.22 -6.07
N ALA A 98 -0.84 -3.37 -6.80
CA ALA A 98 -1.22 -2.91 -8.13
C ALA A 98 -1.28 -4.06 -9.13
N GLN A 99 -0.30 -4.97 -9.09
CA GLN A 99 -0.30 -6.18 -9.92
C GLN A 99 -1.53 -7.06 -9.61
N TRP A 100 -1.83 -7.30 -8.34
CA TRP A 100 -3.01 -8.09 -7.95
C TRP A 100 -4.32 -7.41 -8.32
N ALA A 101 -4.39 -6.08 -8.22
CA ALA A 101 -5.55 -5.32 -8.67
C ALA A 101 -5.75 -5.46 -10.19
N GLN A 102 -4.67 -5.39 -10.96
CA GLN A 102 -4.71 -5.61 -12.40
C GLN A 102 -5.21 -7.03 -12.73
N GLU A 103 -4.68 -8.05 -12.06
CA GLU A 103 -5.11 -9.45 -12.22
C GLU A 103 -6.59 -9.65 -11.84
N ALA A 104 -7.10 -8.86 -10.90
CA ALA A 104 -8.51 -8.84 -10.51
C ALA A 104 -9.40 -8.04 -11.47
N GLY A 105 -8.85 -7.43 -12.52
CA GLY A 105 -9.58 -6.68 -13.54
C GLY A 105 -9.81 -5.20 -13.20
N CYS A 106 -9.05 -4.63 -12.26
CA CYS A 106 -9.09 -3.19 -12.00
C CYS A 106 -8.57 -2.38 -13.20
N THR A 107 -9.01 -1.12 -13.28
CA THR A 107 -8.61 -0.21 -14.35
C THR A 107 -7.13 0.21 -14.20
N PRO A 108 -6.49 0.67 -15.29
CA PRO A 108 -5.12 1.19 -15.23
C PRO A 108 -4.95 2.32 -14.20
N LEU A 109 -5.94 3.20 -14.06
CA LEU A 109 -5.90 4.29 -13.09
C LEU A 109 -5.95 3.77 -11.64
N THR A 110 -6.79 2.76 -11.36
CA THR A 110 -6.83 2.12 -10.03
C THR A 110 -5.47 1.52 -9.68
N CYS A 111 -4.89 0.76 -10.61
CA CYS A 111 -3.59 0.11 -10.42
C CYS A 111 -2.48 1.15 -10.19
N TRP A 112 -2.47 2.23 -10.99
CA TRP A 112 -1.52 3.32 -10.84
C TRP A 112 -1.65 4.01 -9.47
N LEU A 113 -2.86 4.30 -9.01
CA LEU A 113 -3.09 4.90 -7.69
C LEU A 113 -2.59 3.99 -6.56
N ILE A 114 -2.80 2.67 -6.67
CA ILE A 114 -2.30 1.69 -5.69
C ILE A 114 -0.77 1.63 -5.72
N GLU A 115 -0.15 1.62 -6.90
CA GLU A 115 1.32 1.54 -7.05
C GLU A 115 2.03 2.76 -6.46
N HIS A 116 1.44 3.94 -6.63
CA HIS A 116 2.07 5.21 -6.27
C HIS A 116 1.62 5.78 -4.90
N HIS A 117 0.76 5.08 -4.15
CA HIS A 117 0.16 5.64 -2.92
C HIS A 117 1.18 6.06 -1.84
N GLN A 118 2.39 5.50 -1.82
CA GLN A 118 3.45 5.88 -0.87
C GLN A 118 4.53 6.80 -1.46
N ASP A 119 4.40 7.19 -2.73
CA ASP A 119 5.38 8.04 -3.37
C ASP A 119 5.38 9.42 -2.73
N LYS A 120 6.55 9.83 -2.24
CA LYS A 120 6.76 11.19 -1.68
C LYS A 120 6.72 12.27 -2.75
N GLN A 121 7.01 11.90 -4.00
CA GLN A 121 6.98 12.80 -5.15
C GLN A 121 5.86 12.38 -6.08
N LEU A 122 4.83 13.22 -6.19
CA LEU A 122 3.69 12.97 -7.07
C LEU A 122 4.15 13.04 -8.54
N SER A 123 4.16 11.89 -9.22
CA SER A 123 4.39 11.76 -10.66
C SER A 123 3.07 11.58 -11.43
N GLY A 124 3.09 11.49 -12.76
CA GLY A 124 1.88 11.34 -13.59
C GLY A 124 1.27 12.66 -14.08
N THR A 125 0.07 12.61 -14.63
CA THR A 125 -0.71 13.75 -15.13
C THR A 125 -1.27 14.62 -14.00
N ALA A 126 -1.81 15.81 -14.32
CA ALA A 126 -2.37 16.69 -13.30
C ALA A 126 -3.55 16.06 -12.54
N ASP A 127 -4.39 15.30 -13.25
CA ASP A 127 -5.55 14.63 -12.68
C ASP A 127 -5.13 13.46 -11.79
N GLU A 128 -4.21 12.62 -12.26
CA GLU A 128 -3.62 11.52 -11.47
C GLU A 128 -3.00 12.02 -10.17
N ARG A 129 -2.20 13.10 -10.22
CA ARG A 129 -1.61 13.69 -9.02
C ARG A 129 -2.65 14.23 -8.04
N SER A 130 -3.74 14.80 -8.54
CA SER A 130 -4.86 15.29 -7.71
C SER A 130 -5.55 14.13 -6.99
N LEU A 131 -5.85 13.05 -7.70
CA LEU A 131 -6.45 11.83 -7.13
C LEU A 131 -5.52 11.16 -6.12
N LEU A 132 -4.23 11.05 -6.45
CA LEU A 132 -3.21 10.48 -5.58
C LEU A 132 -3.07 11.29 -4.28
N ALA A 133 -3.02 12.62 -4.39
CA ALA A 133 -2.96 13.49 -3.22
C ALA A 133 -4.20 13.33 -2.31
N ARG A 134 -5.39 13.16 -2.89
CA ARG A 134 -6.62 12.88 -2.12
C ARG A 134 -6.53 11.54 -1.38
N LEU A 135 -6.04 10.50 -2.05
CA LEU A 135 -5.84 9.19 -1.45
C LEU A 135 -4.84 9.26 -0.28
N GLN A 136 -3.69 9.88 -0.51
CA GLN A 136 -2.64 10.04 0.51
C GLN A 136 -3.10 10.88 1.72
N ALA A 137 -3.84 11.95 1.48
CA ALA A 137 -4.37 12.80 2.54
C ALA A 137 -5.39 12.06 3.42
N ALA A 138 -6.25 11.23 2.81
CA ALA A 138 -7.21 10.43 3.55
C ALA A 138 -6.56 9.26 4.29
N ASP A 139 -5.57 8.60 3.68
CA ASP A 139 -4.79 7.54 4.32
C ASP A 139 -4.04 8.05 5.56
N GLY A 140 -3.34 9.18 5.43
CA GLY A 140 -2.62 9.80 6.54
C GLY A 140 -3.51 10.35 7.67
N ALA A 141 -4.82 10.44 7.47
CA ALA A 141 -5.78 10.88 8.48
C ALA A 141 -6.39 9.73 9.31
N ASN A 142 -6.08 8.46 8.98
CA ASN A 142 -6.70 7.25 9.57
C ASN A 142 -5.71 6.30 10.22
#